data_AF-A0A2D5QMY6-F1
#
_entry.id   AF-A0A2D5QMY6-F1
#
_cell.length_a   1.000
_cell.length_b   1.000
_cell.length_c   1.000
_cell.angle_alpha   90.00
_cell.angle_beta   90.00
_cell.angle_gamma   90.00
#
_symmetry.space_group_name_H-M   'P 1'
#
loop_
_entity.id
_entity.type
_entity.pdbx_description
1 polymer ?
#
loop_
_entity_poly.entity_id
_entity_poly.type
_entity_poly.pdbx_seq_one_letter_code
_entity_poly.pdbx_strand_id
1 'polypeptide(L)'
;MTKAKQVFQGVAIGFQPLYFLMLLMYYDQLLTEENALAIALDIGICILGIVFMFMQLMMFRLVGDVERKKQLRSYFLVGLAIWFMLEVVLSYWWCFVTGHDPLIEHTPFVLLFLGFNYAQYRCLKKLDVI
;
A
#
# COMPACT_ATOMS: atom_id res chain seq x y z
N MET A 1 23.02 -10.23 3.75
CA MET A 1 21.88 -10.48 2.84
C MET A 1 20.68 -11.10 3.57
N THR A 2 20.84 -12.20 4.33
CA THR A 2 19.75 -12.87 5.07
C THR A 2 18.93 -11.95 5.99
N LYS A 3 19.61 -11.08 6.76
CA LYS A 3 18.92 -10.10 7.64
C LYS A 3 18.06 -9.09 6.87
N ALA A 4 18.52 -8.60 5.71
CA ALA A 4 17.77 -7.65 4.90
C ALA A 4 16.51 -8.30 4.30
N LYS A 5 16.62 -9.57 3.87
CA LYS A 5 15.49 -10.37 3.42
C LYS A 5 14.45 -10.56 4.53
N GLN A 6 14.89 -10.97 5.73
CA GLN A 6 14.00 -11.16 6.88
C GLN A 6 13.29 -9.87 7.29
N VAL A 7 13.99 -8.74 7.28
CA VAL A 7 13.37 -7.44 7.56
C VAL A 7 12.35 -7.08 6.48
N PHE A 8 12.67 -7.24 5.20
CA PHE A 8 11.70 -7.00 4.12
C PHE A 8 10.44 -7.86 4.28
N GLN A 9 10.63 -9.15 4.58
CA GLN A 9 9.54 -10.10 4.78
C GLN A 9 8.71 -9.77 6.02
N GLY A 10 9.35 -9.44 7.14
CA GLY A 10 8.67 -9.07 8.38
C GLY A 10 7.87 -7.78 8.21
N VAL A 11 8.44 -6.78 7.52
CA VAL A 11 7.76 -5.54 7.16
C VAL A 11 6.55 -5.87 6.28
N ALA A 12 6.73 -6.63 5.18
CA ALA A 12 5.65 -7.02 4.28
C ALA A 12 4.50 -7.78 4.97
N ILE A 13 4.81 -8.66 5.94
CA ILE A 13 3.82 -9.41 6.72
C ILE A 13 3.09 -8.50 7.71
N GLY A 14 3.83 -7.71 8.49
CA GLY A 14 3.26 -6.85 9.53
C GLY A 14 2.29 -5.80 8.99
N PHE A 15 2.36 -5.53 7.70
CA PHE A 15 1.55 -4.52 7.03
C PHE A 15 0.31 -5.07 6.32
N GLN A 16 0.21 -6.39 6.10
CA GLN A 16 -1.00 -7.00 5.52
C GLN A 16 -2.26 -6.72 6.37
N PRO A 17 -2.24 -6.84 7.72
CA PRO A 17 -3.42 -6.56 8.53
C PRO A 17 -3.96 -5.13 8.36
N LEU A 18 -3.07 -4.15 8.18
CA LEU A 18 -3.47 -2.75 7.98
C LEU A 18 -4.22 -2.56 6.66
N TYR A 19 -3.74 -3.17 5.58
CA TYR A 19 -4.44 -3.13 4.29
C TYR A 19 -5.76 -3.90 4.33
N PHE A 20 -5.81 -5.06 4.98
CA PHE A 20 -7.05 -5.81 5.15
C PHE A 20 -8.08 -5.02 5.95
N LEU A 21 -7.67 -4.35 7.03
CA LEU A 21 -8.56 -3.53 7.84
C LEU A 21 -9.09 -2.32 7.05
N MET A 22 -8.23 -1.68 6.26
CA MET A 22 -8.63 -0.62 5.34
C MET A 22 -9.68 -1.13 4.33
N LEU A 23 -9.41 -2.25 3.65
CA LEU A 23 -10.35 -2.83 2.69
C LEU A 23 -11.70 -3.19 3.32
N LEU A 24 -11.69 -3.76 4.52
CA LEU A 24 -12.91 -4.12 5.23
C LEU A 24 -13.73 -2.87 5.58
N MET A 25 -13.09 -1.80 6.04
CA MET A 25 -13.75 -0.54 6.35
C MET A 25 -14.46 0.07 5.13
N TYR A 26 -13.78 0.15 3.98
CA TYR A 26 -14.38 0.70 2.75
C TYR A 26 -15.39 -0.25 2.10
N TYR A 27 -15.23 -1.55 2.28
CA TYR A 27 -16.26 -2.52 1.88
C TYR A 27 -17.54 -2.36 2.69
N ASP A 28 -17.42 -2.18 4.01
CA ASP A 28 -18.57 -1.95 4.88
C ASP A 28 -19.26 -0.62 4.56
N GLN A 29 -18.48 0.43 4.24
CA GLN A 29 -19.03 1.71 3.77
C GLN A 29 -19.83 1.54 2.47
N LEU A 30 -19.30 0.80 1.49
CA LEU A 30 -19.98 0.51 0.22
C LEU A 30 -21.36 -0.12 0.39
N LEU A 31 -21.59 -0.89 1.46
CA LEU A 31 -22.88 -1.53 1.72
C LEU A 31 -23.96 -0.54 2.18
N THR A 32 -23.55 0.64 2.65
CA THR A 32 -24.43 1.64 3.26
C THR A 32 -24.43 2.98 2.53
N GLU A 33 -23.48 3.20 1.62
CA GLU A 33 -23.30 4.47 0.93
C GLU A 33 -24.32 4.65 -0.21
N GLU A 34 -24.95 5.82 -0.25
CA GLU A 34 -25.94 6.19 -1.27
C GLU A 34 -25.36 7.22 -2.25
N ASN A 35 -24.29 7.92 -1.86
CA ASN A 35 -23.66 8.93 -2.70
C ASN A 35 -22.81 8.28 -3.81
N ALA A 36 -23.19 8.54 -5.07
CA ALA A 36 -22.50 7.98 -6.23
C ALA A 36 -20.99 8.30 -6.30
N LEU A 37 -20.57 9.49 -5.83
CA LEU A 37 -19.16 9.86 -5.77
C LEU A 37 -18.43 9.04 -4.70
N ALA A 38 -19.02 8.91 -3.51
CA ALA A 38 -18.43 8.14 -2.42
C ALA A 38 -18.29 6.65 -2.80
N ILE A 39 -19.34 6.06 -3.41
CA ILE A 39 -19.29 4.69 -3.96
C ILE A 39 -18.14 4.54 -4.97
N ALA A 40 -17.97 5.48 -5.90
CA ALA A 40 -16.91 5.41 -6.89
C ALA A 40 -15.51 5.49 -6.26
N LEU A 41 -15.34 6.34 -5.24
CA LEU A 41 -14.10 6.46 -4.49
C LEU A 41 -13.81 5.20 -3.66
N ASP A 42 -14.80 4.63 -2.97
CA ASP A 42 -14.65 3.41 -2.18
C ASP A 42 -14.29 2.20 -3.06
N ILE A 43 -14.91 2.06 -4.22
CA ILE A 43 -14.53 1.06 -5.23
C ILE A 43 -13.08 1.28 -5.67
N GLY A 44 -12.69 2.52 -5.95
CA GLY A 44 -11.33 2.89 -6.31
C GLY A 44 -10.31 2.50 -5.24
N ILE A 45 -10.61 2.81 -3.98
CA ILE A 45 -9.80 2.45 -2.82
C ILE A 45 -9.69 0.92 -2.69
N CYS A 46 -10.79 0.20 -2.83
CA CYS A 46 -10.80 -1.26 -2.78
C CYS A 46 -9.93 -1.88 -3.87
N ILE A 47 -10.10 -1.45 -5.13
CA ILE A 47 -9.32 -1.96 -6.27
C ILE A 47 -7.83 -1.66 -6.06
N LEU A 48 -7.47 -0.41 -5.78
CA LEU A 48 -6.07 -0.01 -5.59
C LEU A 48 -5.44 -0.75 -4.41
N GLY A 49 -6.18 -0.91 -3.31
CA GLY A 49 -5.75 -1.69 -2.14
C GLY A 49 -5.48 -3.16 -2.49
N ILE A 50 -6.38 -3.83 -3.20
CA ILE A 50 -6.21 -5.22 -3.63
C ILE A 50 -4.99 -5.36 -4.56
N VAL A 51 -4.84 -4.47 -5.55
CA VAL A 51 -3.70 -4.50 -6.47
C VAL A 51 -2.40 -4.29 -5.69
N PHE A 52 -2.34 -3.33 -4.77
CA PHE A 52 -1.16 -3.10 -3.95
C PHE A 52 -0.81 -4.31 -3.08
N MET A 53 -1.80 -4.94 -2.43
CA MET A 53 -1.58 -6.16 -1.64
C MET A 53 -1.03 -7.31 -2.49
N PHE A 54 -1.57 -7.50 -3.69
CA PHE A 54 -1.07 -8.51 -4.62
C PHE A 54 0.40 -8.23 -4.98
N MET A 55 0.76 -6.98 -5.24
CA MET A 55 2.14 -6.57 -5.53
C MET A 55 3.07 -6.85 -4.35
N GLN A 56 2.64 -6.56 -3.13
CA GLN A 56 3.40 -6.89 -1.90
C GLN A 56 3.61 -8.40 -1.76
N LEU A 57 2.60 -9.21 -2.04
CA LEU A 57 2.71 -10.67 -2.03
C LEU A 57 3.71 -11.19 -3.08
N MET A 58 3.70 -10.60 -4.29
CA MET A 58 4.68 -10.96 -5.32
C MET A 58 6.10 -10.60 -4.89
N MET A 59 6.31 -9.40 -4.34
CA MET A 59 7.62 -9.00 -3.82
C MET A 59 8.09 -9.89 -2.67
N PHE A 60 7.20 -10.28 -1.76
CA PHE A 60 7.48 -11.19 -0.66
C PHE A 60 8.02 -12.55 -1.15
N ARG A 61 7.47 -13.07 -2.24
CA ARG A 61 7.93 -14.32 -2.86
C ARG A 61 9.28 -14.15 -3.55
N LEU A 62 9.51 -13.00 -4.19
CA LEU A 62 10.67 -12.73 -5.04
C LEU A 62 11.90 -12.21 -4.33
N VAL A 63 11.78 -11.64 -3.13
CA VAL A 63 12.91 -11.02 -2.39
C VAL A 63 14.05 -12.01 -2.07
N GLY A 64 13.81 -13.32 -2.17
CA GLY A 64 14.82 -14.36 -1.99
C GLY A 64 15.51 -14.83 -3.26
N ASP A 65 15.07 -14.38 -4.44
CA ASP A 65 15.49 -14.90 -5.73
C ASP A 65 16.46 -13.92 -6.43
N VAL A 66 17.72 -14.35 -6.59
CA VAL A 66 18.80 -13.54 -7.16
C VAL A 66 18.62 -13.33 -8.66
N GLU A 67 17.95 -14.25 -9.36
CA GLU A 67 17.73 -14.17 -10.81
C GLU A 67 16.60 -13.20 -11.16
N ARG A 68 15.70 -12.92 -10.20
CA ARG A 68 14.52 -12.09 -10.40
C ARG A 68 14.62 -10.67 -9.86
N LYS A 69 15.84 -10.18 -9.59
CA LYS A 69 16.10 -8.80 -9.12
C LYS A 69 15.42 -7.73 -9.98
N LYS A 70 15.47 -7.85 -11.32
CA LYS A 70 14.82 -6.89 -12.23
C LYS A 70 13.29 -6.86 -12.04
N GLN A 71 12.68 -8.03 -11.91
CA GLN A 71 11.24 -8.15 -11.68
C GLN A 71 10.84 -7.59 -10.30
N LEU A 72 11.64 -7.86 -9.27
CA LEU A 72 11.44 -7.34 -7.92
C LEU A 72 11.52 -5.80 -7.89
N ARG A 73 12.50 -5.20 -8.57
CA ARG A 73 12.60 -3.75 -8.72
C ARG A 73 11.37 -3.17 -9.42
N SER A 74 10.92 -3.78 -10.52
CA SER A 74 9.72 -3.33 -11.23
C SER A 74 8.49 -3.39 -10.33
N TYR A 75 8.29 -4.48 -9.59
CA TYR A 75 7.17 -4.57 -8.67
C TYR A 75 7.24 -3.55 -7.53
N PHE A 76 8.43 -3.25 -7.02
CA PHE A 76 8.59 -2.20 -6.02
C PHE A 76 8.19 -0.81 -6.56
N LEU A 77 8.70 -0.45 -7.75
CA LEU A 77 8.40 0.86 -8.35
C LEU A 77 6.92 1.00 -8.74
N VAL A 78 6.33 -0.04 -9.33
CA VAL A 78 4.91 -0.05 -9.67
C VAL A 78 4.05 -0.05 -8.39
N GLY A 79 4.47 -0.79 -7.37
CA GLY A 79 3.84 -0.76 -6.05
C GLY A 79 3.82 0.65 -5.47
N LEU A 80 4.95 1.37 -5.49
CA LEU A 80 5.02 2.76 -5.05
C LEU A 80 4.05 3.68 -5.81
N ALA A 81 3.92 3.50 -7.13
CA ALA A 81 2.99 4.29 -7.94
C ALA A 81 1.52 3.99 -7.56
N ILE A 82 1.16 2.71 -7.39
CA ILE A 82 -0.19 2.31 -6.97
C ILE A 82 -0.50 2.85 -5.58
N TRP A 83 0.46 2.74 -4.65
CA TRP A 83 0.32 3.31 -3.31
C TRP A 83 0.07 4.80 -3.37
N PHE A 84 0.87 5.55 -4.12
CA PHE A 84 0.68 6.99 -4.27
C PHE A 84 -0.71 7.34 -4.82
N MET A 85 -1.20 6.59 -5.81
CA MET A 85 -2.57 6.77 -6.33
C MET A 85 -3.63 6.47 -5.27
N LEU A 86 -3.44 5.44 -4.46
CA LEU A 86 -4.33 5.12 -3.34
C LEU A 86 -4.41 6.30 -2.34
N GLU A 87 -3.28 6.89 -1.96
CA GLU A 87 -3.24 8.06 -1.06
C GLU A 87 -3.97 9.28 -1.67
N VAL A 88 -3.85 9.49 -2.99
CA VAL A 88 -4.61 10.55 -3.67
C VAL A 88 -6.11 10.28 -3.55
N VAL A 89 -6.58 9.08 -3.89
CA VAL A 89 -8.02 8.74 -3.81
C VAL A 89 -8.54 8.83 -2.37
N LEU A 90 -7.77 8.35 -1.39
CA LEU A 90 -8.09 8.48 0.04
C LEU A 90 -8.20 9.95 0.46
N SER A 91 -7.27 10.80 0.01
CA SER A 91 -7.32 12.25 0.28
C SER A 91 -8.57 12.90 -0.30
N TYR A 92 -8.98 12.51 -1.51
CA TYR A 92 -10.25 12.96 -2.11
C TYR A 92 -11.45 12.49 -1.29
N TRP A 93 -11.46 11.22 -0.85
CA TRP A 93 -12.54 10.68 -0.03
C TRP A 93 -12.71 11.47 1.27
N TRP A 94 -11.63 11.72 2.01
CA TRP A 94 -11.67 12.53 3.23
C TRP A 94 -12.13 13.97 2.98
N CYS A 95 -11.64 14.60 1.91
CA CYS A 95 -11.99 15.99 1.62
C CYS A 95 -13.47 16.16 1.19
N PHE A 96 -13.98 15.28 0.34
CA PHE A 96 -15.26 15.47 -0.34
C PHE A 96 -16.41 14.62 0.23
N VAL A 97 -16.12 13.54 0.97
CA VAL A 97 -17.15 12.65 1.55
C VAL A 97 -17.34 12.97 3.04
N THR A 98 -16.27 13.01 3.84
CA THR A 98 -16.40 13.30 5.28
C THR A 98 -16.36 14.79 5.60
N GLY A 99 -15.81 15.61 4.71
CA GLY A 99 -15.63 17.05 4.94
C GLY A 99 -14.58 17.37 6.01
N HIS A 100 -13.76 16.40 6.39
CA HIS A 100 -12.67 16.57 7.35
C HIS A 100 -11.38 17.00 6.63
N ASP A 101 -10.46 17.63 7.37
CA ASP A 101 -9.15 17.98 6.81
C ASP A 101 -8.28 16.72 6.64
N PRO A 102 -7.96 16.34 5.38
CA PRO A 102 -7.12 15.16 5.14
C PRO A 102 -5.72 15.32 5.76
N LEU A 103 -5.20 16.54 5.93
CA LEU A 103 -3.87 16.74 6.53
C LEU A 103 -3.79 16.34 8.00
N ILE A 104 -4.91 16.28 8.72
CA ILE A 104 -4.93 15.93 10.14
C ILE A 104 -5.21 14.44 10.31
N GLU A 105 -6.22 13.92 9.61
CA GLU A 105 -6.70 12.55 9.78
C GLU A 105 -5.89 11.54 8.96
N HIS A 106 -5.41 11.94 7.78
CA HIS A 106 -4.75 11.03 6.84
C HIS A 106 -3.21 11.01 7.01
N THR A 107 -2.60 12.10 7.47
CA THR A 107 -1.13 12.23 7.60
C THR A 107 -0.47 11.14 8.46
N PRO A 108 -1.02 10.73 9.63
CA PRO A 108 -0.43 9.65 10.41
C PRO A 108 -0.33 8.33 9.64
N PHE A 109 -1.33 8.05 8.80
CA PHE A 109 -1.36 6.87 7.93
C PHE A 109 -0.30 6.99 6.83
N VAL A 110 -0.26 8.13 6.12
CA VAL A 110 0.77 8.39 5.10
C VAL A 110 2.19 8.21 5.67
N LEU A 111 2.45 8.70 6.88
CA LEU A 111 3.76 8.59 7.54
C LEU A 111 4.14 7.13 7.86
N LEU A 112 3.19 6.31 8.32
CA LEU A 112 3.40 4.87 8.53
C LEU A 112 3.80 4.18 7.22
N PHE A 113 3.12 4.51 6.13
CA PHE A 113 3.33 3.89 4.82
C PHE A 113 4.63 4.38 4.17
N LEU A 114 5.01 5.64 4.36
CA LEU A 114 6.33 6.15 3.99
C LEU A 114 7.44 5.41 4.73
N GLY A 115 7.29 5.20 6.04
CA GLY A 115 8.24 4.42 6.85
C GLY A 115 8.38 2.99 6.34
N PHE A 116 7.27 2.34 6.00
CA PHE A 116 7.23 1.01 5.41
C PHE A 116 7.96 0.95 4.06
N ASN A 117 7.59 1.83 3.13
CA ASN A 117 8.20 1.90 1.80
C ASN A 117 9.70 2.20 1.88
N TYR A 118 10.10 3.07 2.81
CA TYR A 118 11.50 3.36 3.08
C TYR A 118 12.25 2.14 3.63
N ALA A 119 11.67 1.39 4.58
CA ALA A 119 12.26 0.17 5.11
C ALA A 119 12.46 -0.89 4.01
N GLN A 120 11.46 -1.07 3.15
CA GLN A 120 11.55 -1.95 1.98
C GLN A 120 12.65 -1.48 1.01
N TYR A 121 12.68 -0.20 0.65
CA TYR A 121 13.73 0.39 -0.19
C TYR A 121 15.13 0.12 0.38
N ARG A 122 15.34 0.35 1.67
CA ARG A 122 16.63 0.11 2.33
C ARG A 122 17.04 -1.36 2.29
N CYS A 123 16.08 -2.28 2.38
CA CYS A 123 16.34 -3.71 2.24
C CYS A 123 16.70 -4.08 0.80
N LEU A 124 15.96 -3.58 -0.19
CA LEU A 124 16.23 -3.81 -1.61
C LEU A 124 17.59 -3.27 -2.04
N LYS A 125 17.99 -2.09 -1.54
CA LYS A 125 19.32 -1.52 -1.74
C LYS A 125 20.42 -2.42 -1.17
N LYS A 126 20.22 -2.97 0.04
CA LYS A 126 21.16 -3.94 0.66
C LYS A 126 21.21 -5.29 -0.05
N LEU A 127 20.19 -5.62 -0.83
CA LEU A 127 20.11 -6.83 -1.64
C LEU A 127 20.61 -6.60 -3.08
N ASP A 128 21.10 -5.40 -3.38
CA ASP A 128 21.59 -5.02 -4.71
C ASP A 128 20.51 -5.23 -5.79
N VAL A 129 19.29 -4.79 -5.45
CA VAL A 129 18.12 -4.77 -6.34
C VAL A 129 17.90 -3.35 -6.91
N ILE A 130 18.21 -2.32 -6.12
CA ILE A 130 18.07 -0.89 -6.42
C ILE A 130 19.36 -0.16 -6.06
#